data_AF-A0A818P4Z4-F1
#
_entry.id   AF-A0A818P4Z4-F1
#
_cell.length_a   1.000
_cell.length_b   1.000
_cell.length_c   1.000
_cell.angle_alpha   90.00
_cell.angle_beta   90.00
_cell.angle_gamma   90.00
#
_symmetry.space_group_name_H-M   'P 1'
#
loop_
_entity.id
_entity.type
_entity.pdbx_description
1 polymer ?
#
loop_
_entity_poly.entity_id
_entity_poly.type
_entity_poly.pdbx_seq_one_letter_code
_entity_poly.pdbx_strand_id
1 'polypeptide(L)'
;QPKIIDEIFTCLAIIGRSTGRDKLLSLKIHCEFVEPLMSFSKTDLYFGVEYNEQTMIDGLRTPISTELKFSNISAIDLISTLHVKHPFLLKNKCGNLGLKSESYVYFKK
;
A
#
# COMPACT_ATOMS: atom_id res chain seq x y z
N GLN A 1 5.04 4.70 -13.72
CA GLN A 1 5.82 5.88 -14.16
C GLN A 1 5.33 7.07 -13.34
N PRO A 2 6.21 7.99 -12.89
CA PRO A 2 5.81 9.15 -12.12
C PRO A 2 4.77 9.97 -12.88
N LYS A 3 3.78 10.50 -12.17
CA LYS A 3 2.84 11.43 -12.78
C LYS A 3 3.52 12.79 -12.87
N ILE A 4 3.72 13.27 -14.09
CA ILE A 4 4.32 14.60 -14.31
C ILE A 4 3.21 15.65 -14.21
N ILE A 5 3.45 16.70 -13.43
CA ILE A 5 2.61 17.90 -13.35
C ILE A 5 3.43 19.07 -13.87
N ASP A 6 2.98 19.61 -15.00
CA ASP A 6 3.52 20.80 -15.66
C ASP A 6 2.46 21.90 -15.67
N GLU A 7 2.51 22.78 -14.69
CA GLU A 7 1.51 23.83 -14.50
C GLU A 7 2.16 25.21 -14.30
N ILE A 8 1.32 26.26 -14.33
CA ILE A 8 1.77 27.63 -14.09
C ILE A 8 1.03 28.17 -12.87
N PHE A 9 1.76 28.40 -11.79
CA PHE A 9 1.25 29.16 -10.66
C PHE A 9 1.32 30.64 -10.99
N THR A 10 0.16 31.30 -10.99
CA THR A 10 0.04 32.74 -11.27
C THR A 10 -0.52 33.44 -10.03
N CYS A 11 0.28 34.32 -9.43
CA CYS A 11 -0.17 35.22 -8.38
C CYS A 11 -0.65 36.52 -9.01
N LEU A 12 -1.89 36.89 -8.68
CA LEU A 12 -2.51 38.14 -9.08
C LEU A 12 -2.80 38.96 -7.82
N ALA A 13 -2.61 40.28 -7.89
CA ALA A 13 -3.06 41.21 -6.86
C ALA A 13 -3.87 42.34 -7.45
N ILE A 14 -4.64 42.99 -6.60
CA ILE A 14 -5.30 44.26 -6.91
C ILE A 14 -4.50 45.34 -6.19
N ILE A 15 -3.85 46.23 -6.95
CA ILE A 15 -2.97 47.25 -6.39
C ILE A 15 -3.67 48.61 -6.46
N GLY A 16 -4.02 49.16 -5.29
CA GLY A 16 -4.65 50.48 -5.20
C GLY A 16 -6.09 50.52 -5.74
N ARG A 17 -6.43 51.55 -6.53
CA ARG A 17 -7.76 51.73 -7.15
C ARG A 17 -7.84 51.16 -8.58
N SER A 18 -6.88 50.32 -8.99
CA SER A 18 -6.95 49.69 -10.31
C SER A 18 -8.19 48.78 -10.37
N THR A 19 -8.92 48.85 -11.48
CA THR A 19 -10.13 48.03 -11.70
C THR A 19 -9.80 46.60 -12.14
N GLY A 20 -8.51 46.26 -12.28
CA GLY A 20 -8.02 45.00 -12.82
C GLY A 20 -7.13 44.24 -11.84
N ARG A 21 -6.92 42.96 -12.12
CA ARG A 21 -5.95 42.13 -11.38
C ARG A 21 -4.60 42.25 -12.07
N ASP A 22 -3.63 42.83 -11.39
CA ASP A 22 -2.25 42.94 -11.83
C ASP A 22 -1.50 41.62 -11.56
N LYS A 23 -0.75 41.15 -12.55
CA LYS A 23 0.05 39.94 -12.42
C LYS A 23 1.34 40.25 -11.66
N LEU A 24 1.44 39.72 -10.44
CA LEU A 24 2.62 39.87 -9.59
C LEU A 24 3.70 38.85 -9.93
N LEU A 25 3.30 37.60 -10.16
CA LEU A 25 4.22 36.48 -10.28
C LEU A 25 3.64 35.41 -11.19
N SER A 26 4.50 34.83 -12.05
CA SER A 26 4.23 33.56 -12.72
C SER A 26 5.42 32.66 -12.51
N LEU A 27 5.17 31.45 -12.04
CA LEU A 27 6.18 30.42 -11.92
C LEU A 27 5.70 29.18 -12.67
N LYS A 28 6.59 28.62 -13.50
CA LYS A 28 6.38 27.27 -14.04
C LYS A 28 6.66 26.29 -12.91
N ILE A 29 5.69 25.43 -12.64
CA ILE A 29 5.80 24.32 -11.71
C ILE A 29 5.98 23.06 -12.54
N HIS A 30 7.13 22.40 -12.35
CA HIS A 30 7.39 21.06 -12.85
C HIS A 30 7.56 20.15 -11.64
N CYS A 31 6.72 19.13 -11.51
CA CYS A 31 6.77 18.18 -10.40
C CYS A 31 6.58 16.76 -10.91
N GLU A 32 7.43 15.85 -10.44
CA GLU A 32 7.28 14.41 -10.62
C GLU A 32 6.62 13.82 -9.38
N PHE A 33 5.33 13.50 -9.47
CA PHE A 33 4.63 12.81 -8.39
C PHE A 33 4.99 11.32 -8.40
N VAL A 34 5.64 10.89 -7.33
CA VAL A 34 5.91 9.49 -7.05
C VAL A 34 4.83 8.96 -6.12
N GLU A 35 4.07 7.97 -6.60
CA GLU A 35 3.04 7.32 -5.79
C GLU A 35 3.64 6.23 -4.89
N PRO A 36 3.21 6.13 -3.62
CA PRO A 36 3.54 4.98 -2.79
C PRO A 36 2.83 3.73 -3.31
N LEU A 37 3.61 2.78 -3.83
CA LEU A 37 3.12 1.60 -4.54
C LEU A 37 3.66 0.33 -3.89
N MET A 38 2.75 -0.58 -3.57
CA MET A 38 3.05 -1.89 -3.03
C MET A 38 2.46 -2.96 -3.93
N SER A 39 3.27 -3.96 -4.27
CA SER A 39 2.79 -5.15 -4.97
C SER A 39 2.45 -6.26 -3.99
N PHE A 40 1.39 -7.01 -4.29
CA PHE A 40 1.01 -8.21 -3.57
C PHE A 40 1.10 -9.40 -4.51
N SER A 41 1.60 -10.52 -4.01
CA SER A 41 1.64 -11.80 -4.76
C SER A 41 0.26 -12.34 -5.10
N LYS A 42 -0.77 -11.96 -4.32
CA LYS A 42 -2.16 -12.39 -4.47
C LYS A 42 -3.11 -11.26 -4.10
N THR A 43 -4.17 -11.08 -4.86
CA THR A 43 -5.30 -10.18 -4.51
C THR A 43 -6.25 -10.83 -3.53
N ASP A 44 -6.44 -12.14 -3.68
CA ASP A 44 -7.36 -12.95 -2.89
C ASP A 44 -6.63 -14.13 -2.26
N LEU A 45 -6.97 -14.42 -1.00
CA LEU A 45 -6.41 -15.52 -0.24
C LEU A 45 -7.48 -16.58 0.00
N TYR A 46 -7.22 -17.78 -0.50
CA TYR A 46 -8.07 -18.94 -0.31
C TYR A 46 -7.48 -19.88 0.73
N PHE A 47 -8.31 -20.34 1.66
CA PHE A 47 -7.97 -21.27 2.72
C PHE A 47 -8.77 -22.55 2.50
N GLY A 48 -8.12 -23.59 2.01
CA GLY A 48 -8.72 -24.90 1.74
C GLY A 48 -8.28 -25.95 2.75
N VAL A 49 -9.14 -26.94 2.99
CA VAL A 49 -8.79 -28.18 3.68
C VAL A 49 -8.93 -29.30 2.67
N GLU A 50 -7.84 -30.02 2.41
CA GLU A 50 -7.91 -31.28 1.69
C GLU A 50 -8.28 -32.39 2.68
N TYR A 51 -9.37 -33.09 2.41
CA TYR A 51 -9.81 -34.21 3.23
C TYR A 51 -9.02 -35.46 2.85
N ASN A 52 -8.19 -35.95 3.75
CA ASN A 52 -7.58 -37.28 3.71
C ASN A 52 -7.73 -37.98 5.07
N GLU A 53 -7.53 -39.31 5.08
CA GLU A 53 -7.72 -40.12 6.30
C GLU A 53 -6.84 -39.65 7.47
N GLN A 54 -5.65 -39.12 7.18
CA GLN A 54 -4.75 -38.49 8.16
C GLN A 54 -5.33 -37.19 8.78
N THR A 55 -5.97 -36.32 7.97
CA THR A 55 -6.56 -35.06 8.44
C THR A 55 -7.79 -35.26 9.32
N MET A 56 -8.48 -36.39 9.16
CA MET A 56 -9.61 -36.79 10.01
C MET A 56 -9.17 -37.21 11.42
N ILE A 57 -7.95 -37.77 11.55
CA ILE A 57 -7.41 -38.30 12.82
C ILE A 57 -6.66 -37.21 13.62
N ASP A 58 -5.85 -36.38 12.96
CA ASP A 58 -5.09 -35.29 13.61
C ASP A 58 -5.96 -34.06 13.96
N GLY A 59 -7.22 -34.09 13.50
CA GLY A 59 -8.23 -33.11 13.83
C GLY A 59 -7.97 -31.74 13.21
N LEU A 60 -9.02 -30.94 13.20
CA LEU A 60 -9.04 -29.51 12.84
C LEU A 60 -8.16 -28.61 13.74
N ARG A 61 -7.05 -29.12 14.28
CA ARG A 61 -6.16 -28.46 15.25
C ARG A 61 -4.98 -27.75 14.59
N THR A 62 -4.62 -28.10 13.35
CA THR A 62 -3.58 -27.39 12.61
C THR A 62 -4.16 -26.15 11.93
N PRO A 63 -3.66 -24.93 12.23
CA PRO A 63 -4.13 -23.72 11.58
C PRO A 63 -3.80 -23.77 10.08
N ILE A 64 -4.78 -23.43 9.24
CA ILE A 64 -4.60 -23.38 7.78
C ILE A 64 -3.85 -22.09 7.47
N SER A 65 -2.63 -22.21 6.94
CA SER A 65 -1.79 -21.06 6.59
C SER A 65 -1.63 -20.92 5.09
N THR A 66 -1.66 -19.69 4.60
CA THR A 66 -1.32 -19.32 3.23
C THR A 66 -0.29 -18.21 3.23
N GLU A 67 0.60 -18.23 2.24
CA GLU A 67 1.64 -17.22 2.10
C GLU A 67 1.12 -15.99 1.33
N LEU A 68 1.42 -14.81 1.86
CA LEU A 68 1.23 -13.51 1.21
C LEU A 68 2.56 -12.77 1.17
N LYS A 69 3.18 -12.75 -0.02
CA LYS A 69 4.35 -11.91 -0.28
C LYS A 69 3.91 -10.53 -0.73
N PHE A 70 4.58 -9.49 -0.26
CA PHE A 70 4.42 -8.14 -0.75
C PHE A 70 5.76 -7.39 -0.77
N SER A 71 5.88 -6.43 -1.66
CA SER A 71 7.11 -5.65 -1.83
C SER A 71 6.83 -4.21 -2.19
N ASN A 72 7.71 -3.32 -1.74
CA ASN A 72 7.72 -1.94 -2.20
C ASN A 72 8.18 -1.91 -3.65
N ILE A 73 7.34 -1.38 -4.53
CA ILE A 73 7.65 -1.18 -5.96
C ILE A 73 7.66 0.31 -6.32
N SER A 74 7.58 1.19 -5.33
CA SER A 74 7.74 2.63 -5.51
C SER A 74 9.20 3.06 -5.45
N ALA A 75 9.47 4.27 -5.95
CA ALA A 75 10.79 4.89 -5.86
C ALA A 75 11.04 5.58 -4.51
N ILE A 76 10.15 5.40 -3.53
CA ILE A 76 10.23 5.99 -2.18
C ILE A 76 10.15 4.90 -1.12
N ASP A 77 10.72 5.14 0.05
CA ASP A 77 10.59 4.23 1.19
C ASP A 77 9.14 4.20 1.69
N LEU A 78 8.63 3.00 2.01
CA LEU A 78 7.28 2.80 2.49
C LEU A 78 7.27 2.25 3.90
N ILE A 79 6.44 2.84 4.75
CA ILE A 79 6.04 2.26 6.04
C ILE A 79 4.62 1.74 5.86
N SER A 80 4.42 0.43 6.01
CA SER A 80 3.09 -0.17 5.96
C SER A 80 2.80 -1.01 7.19
N THR A 81 1.52 -1.12 7.53
CA THR A 81 1.05 -1.94 8.64
C THR A 81 -0.02 -2.90 8.12
N LEU A 82 0.20 -4.19 8.32
CA LEU A 82 -0.76 -5.22 7.93
C LEU A 82 -1.67 -5.54 9.10
N HIS A 83 -2.98 -5.40 8.89
CA HIS A 83 -4.00 -5.74 9.86
C HIS A 83 -4.88 -6.86 9.33
N VAL A 84 -5.23 -7.79 10.21
CA VAL A 84 -6.18 -8.86 9.93
C VAL A 84 -7.28 -8.81 10.97
N LYS A 85 -8.48 -9.23 10.57
CA LYS A 85 -9.62 -9.39 11.49
C LYS A 85 -9.72 -10.85 11.88
N HIS A 86 -10.16 -11.13 13.11
CA HIS A 86 -10.55 -12.47 13.52
C HIS A 86 -11.53 -13.06 12.49
N PRO A 87 -11.41 -14.35 12.09
CA PRO A 87 -10.52 -15.41 12.64
C PRO A 87 -9.09 -15.48 12.08
N PHE A 88 -8.66 -14.50 11.29
CA PHE A 88 -7.33 -14.49 10.69
C PHE A 88 -6.26 -13.90 11.60
N LEU A 89 -5.04 -14.40 11.46
CA LEU A 89 -3.87 -14.04 12.26
C LEU A 89 -2.62 -13.99 11.37
N LEU A 90 -1.65 -13.14 11.75
CA LEU A 90 -0.37 -13.00 11.05
C LEU A 90 0.74 -13.75 11.82
N LYS A 91 1.66 -14.40 11.10
CA LYS A 91 2.73 -15.22 11.74
C LYS A 91 3.95 -14.40 12.09
N ASN A 92 4.23 -13.39 11.27
CA ASN A 92 5.23 -12.37 11.55
C ASN A 92 4.51 -11.05 11.83
N LYS A 93 4.83 -10.43 12.97
CA LYS A 93 4.50 -9.02 13.21
C LYS A 93 5.36 -8.22 12.23
N CYS A 94 4.73 -7.53 11.28
CA CYS A 94 5.42 -6.59 10.40
C CYS A 94 6.05 -5.48 11.27
N GLY A 95 7.35 -5.57 11.57
CA GLY A 95 8.18 -4.42 11.94
C GLY A 95 8.77 -3.80 10.67
N ASN A 96 9.27 -2.55 10.76
CA ASN A 96 9.83 -1.74 9.67
C ASN A 96 10.21 -2.55 8.43
N LEU A 97 9.31 -2.55 7.45
CA LEU A 97 9.43 -3.37 6.27
C LEU A 97 10.49 -2.73 5.38
N GLY A 98 11.72 -3.24 5.46
CA GLY A 98 12.68 -3.06 4.38
C GLY A 98 12.13 -3.60 3.06
N LEU A 99 12.82 -3.31 1.96
CA LEU A 99 12.42 -3.49 0.54
C LEU A 99 11.75 -4.81 0.14
N LYS A 100 11.82 -5.87 0.95
CA LYS A 100 11.05 -7.11 0.79
C LYS A 100 10.58 -7.60 2.13
N SER A 101 9.33 -8.01 2.23
CA SER A 101 8.80 -8.59 3.45
C SER A 101 7.83 -9.70 3.16
N GLU A 102 8.00 -10.80 3.88
CA GLU A 102 7.21 -12.01 3.73
C GLU A 102 6.35 -12.17 4.99
N SER A 103 5.04 -12.24 4.81
CA SER A 103 4.10 -12.50 5.90
C SER A 103 3.23 -13.70 5.58
N TYR A 104 3.08 -14.57 6.58
CA TYR A 104 2.15 -15.69 6.50
C TYR A 104 0.86 -15.31 7.19
N VAL A 105 -0.26 -15.48 6.48
CA VAL A 105 -1.61 -15.32 7.03
C VAL A 105 -2.16 -16.69 7.34
N TYR A 106 -2.70 -16.89 8.52
CA TYR A 106 -3.35 -18.14 8.88
C TYR A 106 -4.75 -17.89 9.42
N PHE A 107 -5.62 -18.85 9.12
CA PHE A 107 -6.97 -18.93 9.63
C PHE A 107 -6.96 -19.83 10.86
N LYS A 108 -7.49 -19.32 11.97
CA LYS A 108 -7.69 -20.10 13.20
C LYS A 108 -9.19 -20.16 13.51
N LYS A 109 -9.77 -21.35 13.39
CA LYS A 109 -11.17 -21.63 13.70
C LYS A 109 -11.47 -21.43 15.19
#